data_AF-A0A2E3KE27-F1
#
_entry.id   AF-A0A2E3KE27-F1
#
_cell.length_a   1.000
_cell.length_b   1.000
_cell.length_c   1.000
_cell.angle_alpha   90.00
_cell.angle_beta   90.00
_cell.angle_gamma   90.00
#
_symmetry.space_group_name_H-M   'P 1'
#
loop_
_entity.id
_entity.type
_entity.pdbx_description
1 polymer ?
#
loop_
_entity_poly.entity_id
_entity_poly.type
_entity_poly.pdbx_seq_one_letter_code
_entity_poly.pdbx_strand_id
1 'polypeptide(L)'
;MASLSDLRNEIDELDKKLHDLLMRRVEIGREVAEAKTGADSGPNLRPGREAQIIRGLAARNNGPLSMGSVVRIWREILSANLNQQIEIRAATISSDVDFQALATEYVGTASELIYFDNIEEVIQCVAKGDAEIGILPDLKLSIHGRWWPKLINFHKNNKLNIISYLPVATSRAKKPDAFIIAAQEPEISGNDTSVFIVDGDTCLVPGRIIDEEGDKKLIFVDGYQQSLDAPAGIKWERIGAFPNPIV
;
A
#
# COMPACT_ATOMS: atom_id res chain seq x y z
N MET A 1 2.56 -1.89 -47.09
CA MET A 1 3.11 -2.17 -45.75
C MET A 1 4.05 -1.03 -45.41
N ALA A 2 3.97 -0.48 -44.20
CA ALA A 2 4.92 0.54 -43.75
C ALA A 2 6.35 -0.05 -43.74
N SER A 3 7.36 0.75 -44.09
CA SER A 3 8.75 0.30 -43.97
C SER A 3 9.17 0.23 -42.49
N LEU A 4 10.26 -0.49 -42.20
CA LEU A 4 10.85 -0.50 -40.86
C LEU A 4 11.20 0.93 -40.38
N SER A 5 11.64 1.80 -41.29
CA SER A 5 11.95 3.19 -40.96
C SER A 5 10.70 3.96 -40.57
N ASP A 6 9.60 3.76 -41.29
CA ASP A 6 8.34 4.44 -41.00
C ASP A 6 7.79 4.02 -39.64
N LEU A 7 7.84 2.72 -39.31
CA LEU A 7 7.40 2.20 -38.01
C LEU A 7 8.25 2.73 -36.85
N ARG A 8 9.57 2.88 -37.04
CA ARG A 8 10.45 3.47 -36.02
C ARG A 8 10.16 4.95 -35.79
N ASN A 9 9.95 5.71 -36.86
CA ASN A 9 9.54 7.11 -36.75
C ASN A 9 8.19 7.23 -36.02
N GLU A 10 7.25 6.31 -36.25
CA GLU A 10 5.98 6.27 -35.52
C GLU A 10 6.17 6.01 -34.03
N ILE A 11 7.07 5.08 -33.65
CA ILE A 11 7.44 4.84 -32.25
C ILE A 11 8.06 6.08 -31.62
N ASP A 12 9.01 6.73 -32.28
CA ASP A 12 9.69 7.92 -31.76
C ASP A 12 8.69 9.07 -31.51
N GLU A 13 7.73 9.27 -32.41
CA GLU A 13 6.66 10.27 -32.23
C GLU A 13 5.68 9.88 -31.13
N LEU A 14 5.42 8.59 -30.92
CA LEU A 14 4.60 8.11 -29.81
C LEU A 14 5.34 8.31 -28.47
N ASP A 15 6.62 8.01 -28.40
CA ASP A 15 7.44 8.16 -27.19
C ASP A 15 7.54 9.61 -26.74
N LYS A 16 7.68 10.56 -27.68
CA LYS A 16 7.59 12.00 -27.37
C LYS A 16 6.26 12.36 -26.73
N LYS A 17 5.14 11.91 -27.32
CA LYS A 17 3.80 12.18 -26.78
C LYS A 17 3.59 11.53 -25.41
N LEU A 18 4.10 10.31 -25.21
CA LEU A 18 4.05 9.64 -23.91
C LEU A 18 4.82 10.44 -22.86
N HIS A 19 6.04 10.90 -23.18
CA HIS A 19 6.83 11.72 -22.28
C HIS A 19 6.14 13.05 -21.94
N ASP A 20 5.58 13.75 -22.94
CA ASP A 20 4.83 15.00 -22.72
C ASP A 20 3.60 14.78 -21.83
N LEU A 21 2.87 13.67 -22.02
CA LEU A 21 1.74 13.30 -21.17
C LEU A 21 2.19 12.97 -19.73
N LEU A 22 3.36 12.36 -19.55
CA LEU A 22 3.92 12.10 -18.23
C LEU A 22 4.29 13.40 -17.52
N MET A 23 4.96 14.33 -18.21
CA MET A 23 5.29 15.65 -17.66
C MET A 23 4.01 16.39 -17.25
N ARG A 24 3.00 16.43 -18.12
CA ARG A 24 1.72 17.07 -17.79
C ARG A 24 1.03 16.41 -16.60
N ARG A 25 1.12 15.08 -16.46
CA ARG A 25 0.57 14.36 -15.31
C ARG A 25 1.29 14.72 -14.01
N VAL A 26 2.61 14.89 -14.04
CA VAL A 26 3.39 15.33 -12.87
C VAL A 26 2.97 16.75 -12.47
N GLU A 27 2.87 17.67 -13.42
CA GLU A 27 2.41 19.06 -13.19
C GLU A 27 1.03 19.10 -12.54
N ILE A 28 0.06 18.36 -13.09
CA ILE A 28 -1.30 18.26 -12.51
C ILE A 28 -1.22 17.69 -11.09
N GLY A 29 -0.34 16.72 -10.83
CA GLY A 29 -0.10 16.20 -9.49
C GLY A 29 0.35 17.28 -8.50
N ARG A 30 1.22 18.18 -8.95
CA ARG A 30 1.67 19.34 -8.15
C ARG A 30 0.54 20.34 -7.92
N GLU A 31 -0.22 20.67 -8.96
CA GLU A 31 -1.41 21.55 -8.85
C GLU A 31 -2.43 20.96 -7.86
N VAL A 32 -2.64 19.64 -7.86
CA VAL A 32 -3.51 18.95 -6.89
C VAL A 32 -2.96 19.08 -5.47
N ALA A 33 -1.65 18.96 -5.27
CA ALA A 33 -1.03 19.12 -3.96
C ALA A 33 -1.15 20.56 -3.44
N GLU A 34 -0.93 21.55 -4.30
CA GLU A 34 -1.09 22.99 -3.98
C GLU A 34 -2.54 23.37 -3.66
N ALA A 35 -3.51 22.73 -4.33
CA ALA A 35 -4.93 22.98 -4.12
C ALA A 35 -5.46 22.43 -2.78
N LYS A 36 -4.75 21.48 -2.14
CA LYS A 36 -5.12 20.96 -0.82
C LYS A 36 -4.92 22.05 0.25
N THR A 37 -5.97 22.78 0.57
CA THR A 37 -5.99 23.78 1.65
C THR A 37 -7.17 23.52 2.60
N GLY A 38 -7.01 23.86 3.88
CA GLY A 38 -8.09 23.73 4.87
C GLY A 38 -8.49 22.28 5.18
N ALA A 39 -9.78 22.00 5.27
CA ALA A 39 -10.32 20.69 5.69
C ALA A 39 -10.04 19.54 4.70
N ASP A 40 -9.63 19.84 3.47
CA ASP A 40 -9.29 18.87 2.42
C ASP A 40 -7.80 18.50 2.39
N SER A 41 -7.02 18.86 3.41
CA SER A 41 -5.59 18.58 3.56
C SER A 41 -5.26 17.10 3.87
N GLY A 42 -5.94 16.17 3.22
CA GLY A 42 -5.71 14.73 3.39
C GLY A 42 -4.27 14.33 3.05
N PRO A 43 -3.79 13.16 3.54
CA PRO A 43 -2.41 12.73 3.41
C PRO A 43 -1.93 12.71 1.94
N ASN A 44 -0.63 12.89 1.74
CA ASN A 44 -0.01 12.80 0.40
C ASN A 44 -0.04 11.36 -0.11
N LEU A 45 0.26 10.40 0.77
CA LEU A 45 0.16 8.98 0.46
C LEU A 45 -1.31 8.53 0.44
N ARG A 46 -1.75 8.04 -0.72
CA ARG A 46 -3.16 7.68 -0.96
C ARG A 46 -3.29 6.30 -1.63
N PRO A 47 -2.99 5.20 -0.91
CA PRO A 47 -3.00 3.85 -1.51
C PRO A 47 -4.40 3.45 -2.02
N GLY A 48 -5.47 3.94 -1.38
CA GLY A 48 -6.84 3.73 -1.85
C GLY A 48 -7.06 4.33 -3.25
N ARG A 49 -6.65 5.59 -3.45
CA ARG A 49 -6.67 6.25 -4.76
C ARG A 49 -5.80 5.53 -5.80
N GLU A 50 -4.62 5.05 -5.41
CA GLU A 50 -3.76 4.28 -6.31
C GLU A 50 -4.41 2.99 -6.77
N ALA A 51 -5.00 2.22 -5.84
CA ALA A 51 -5.72 1.00 -6.17
C ALA A 51 -6.90 1.25 -7.12
N GLN A 52 -7.62 2.38 -6.96
CA GLN A 52 -8.66 2.78 -7.91
C GLN A 52 -8.10 3.07 -9.31
N ILE A 53 -6.96 3.74 -9.41
CA ILE A 53 -6.29 4.02 -10.70
C ILE A 53 -5.91 2.70 -11.37
N ILE A 54 -5.24 1.79 -10.64
CA ILE A 54 -4.80 0.51 -11.21
C ILE A 54 -6.00 -0.37 -11.60
N ARG A 55 -7.08 -0.41 -10.79
CA ARG A 55 -8.33 -1.11 -11.16
C ARG A 55 -8.96 -0.54 -12.43
N GLY A 56 -8.98 0.79 -12.57
CA GLY A 56 -9.47 1.45 -13.78
C GLY A 56 -8.65 1.08 -15.02
N LEU A 57 -7.33 0.92 -14.88
CA LEU A 57 -6.45 0.44 -15.95
C LEU A 57 -6.68 -1.03 -16.28
N ALA A 58 -6.82 -1.88 -15.26
CA ALA A 58 -7.11 -3.29 -15.43
C ALA A 58 -8.42 -3.51 -16.20
N ALA A 59 -9.48 -2.78 -15.85
CA ALA A 59 -10.78 -2.88 -16.49
C ALA A 59 -10.78 -2.53 -17.99
N ARG A 60 -9.81 -1.72 -18.45
CA ARG A 60 -9.68 -1.31 -19.86
C ARG A 60 -8.50 -1.98 -20.58
N ASN A 61 -7.75 -2.85 -19.91
CA ASN A 61 -6.56 -3.47 -20.47
C ASN A 61 -6.92 -4.63 -21.42
N ASN A 62 -7.29 -4.28 -22.65
CA ASN A 62 -7.58 -5.23 -23.73
C ASN A 62 -6.43 -5.36 -24.76
N GLY A 63 -5.27 -4.77 -24.44
CA GLY A 63 -4.11 -4.72 -25.32
C GLY A 63 -3.10 -5.85 -25.09
N PRO A 64 -2.01 -5.88 -25.86
CA PRO A 64 -0.97 -6.92 -25.75
C PRO A 64 -0.10 -6.79 -24.49
N LEU A 65 -0.25 -5.71 -23.72
CA LEU A 65 0.55 -5.46 -22.53
C LEU A 65 0.02 -6.27 -21.34
N SER A 66 0.89 -7.05 -20.70
CA SER A 66 0.51 -7.84 -19.52
C SER A 66 0.09 -6.94 -18.36
N MET A 67 -0.86 -7.41 -17.54
CA MET A 67 -1.33 -6.63 -16.37
C MET A 67 -0.19 -6.33 -15.37
N GLY A 68 0.74 -7.28 -15.19
CA GLY A 68 1.93 -7.06 -14.36
C GLY A 68 2.82 -5.92 -14.88
N SER A 69 2.98 -5.81 -16.19
CA SER A 69 3.72 -4.70 -16.82
C SER A 69 3.00 -3.37 -16.61
N VAL A 70 1.68 -3.32 -16.79
CA VAL A 70 0.86 -2.13 -16.53
C VAL A 70 1.02 -1.66 -15.08
N VAL A 71 0.93 -2.58 -14.12
CA VAL A 71 1.07 -2.26 -12.69
C VAL A 71 2.44 -1.67 -12.39
N ARG A 72 3.53 -2.27 -12.90
CA ARG A 72 4.89 -1.78 -12.67
C ARG A 72 5.12 -0.39 -13.25
N ILE A 73 4.69 -0.16 -14.48
CA ILE A 73 4.80 1.17 -15.13
C ILE A 73 4.04 2.21 -14.30
N TRP A 74 2.79 1.94 -13.94
CA TRP A 74 2.00 2.91 -13.17
C TRP A 74 2.48 3.08 -11.75
N ARG A 75 3.06 2.04 -11.13
CA ARG A 75 3.64 2.12 -9.80
C ARG A 75 4.82 3.09 -9.77
N GLU A 76 5.69 3.02 -10.79
CA GLU A 76 6.81 3.96 -10.94
C GLU A 76 6.30 5.40 -11.15
N ILE A 77 5.34 5.60 -12.05
CA ILE A 77 4.76 6.92 -12.32
C ILE A 77 4.11 7.50 -11.04
N LEU A 78 3.38 6.67 -10.29
CA LEU A 78 2.74 7.11 -9.05
C LEU A 78 3.77 7.42 -7.96
N SER A 79 4.82 6.61 -7.83
CA SER A 79 5.93 6.89 -6.91
C SER A 79 6.66 8.19 -7.25
N ALA A 80 7.01 8.40 -8.53
CA ALA A 80 7.67 9.61 -8.98
C ALA A 80 6.82 10.86 -8.69
N ASN A 81 5.51 10.81 -8.98
CA ASN A 81 4.59 11.90 -8.65
C ASN A 81 4.48 12.18 -7.15
N LEU A 82 4.51 11.15 -6.30
CA LEU A 82 4.47 11.30 -4.85
C LEU A 82 5.76 11.93 -4.32
N ASN A 83 6.92 11.52 -4.85
CA ASN A 83 8.22 12.06 -4.47
C ASN A 83 8.42 13.54 -4.85
N GLN A 84 7.71 14.04 -5.87
CA GLN A 84 7.67 15.48 -6.16
C GLN A 84 6.93 16.30 -5.09
N GLN A 85 6.10 15.66 -4.26
CA GLN A 85 5.31 16.31 -3.21
C GLN A 85 5.94 16.15 -1.82
N ILE A 86 6.53 14.99 -1.56
CA ILE A 86 7.19 14.64 -0.29
C ILE A 86 8.28 13.62 -0.58
N GLU A 87 9.48 13.83 -0.07
CA GLU A 87 10.55 12.83 -0.13
C GLU A 87 10.12 11.61 0.70
N ILE A 88 9.86 10.49 0.01
CA ILE A 88 9.40 9.27 0.67
C ILE A 88 10.61 8.48 1.17
N ARG A 89 10.71 8.35 2.49
CA ARG A 89 11.57 7.38 3.16
C ARG A 89 10.71 6.20 3.60
N ALA A 90 11.12 5.01 3.21
CA ALA A 90 10.42 3.77 3.49
C ALA A 90 11.30 2.87 4.34
N ALA A 91 10.85 2.55 5.55
CA ALA A 91 11.53 1.64 6.45
C ALA A 91 11.12 0.18 6.16
N THR A 92 12.09 -0.73 6.13
CA THR A 92 11.87 -2.16 5.85
C THR A 92 12.92 -3.03 6.53
N ILE A 93 12.72 -4.35 6.56
CA ILE A 93 13.70 -5.29 7.14
C ILE A 93 14.80 -5.70 6.15
N SER A 94 16.00 -5.95 6.68
CA SER A 94 17.21 -6.31 5.92
C SER A 94 17.32 -7.82 5.57
N SER A 95 16.48 -8.67 6.16
CA SER A 95 16.74 -10.12 6.24
C SER A 95 16.08 -10.99 5.15
N ASP A 96 15.32 -10.41 4.21
CA ASP A 96 14.62 -11.17 3.15
C ASP A 96 14.71 -10.44 1.78
N VAL A 97 15.37 -11.06 0.80
CA VAL A 97 15.62 -10.48 -0.54
C VAL A 97 14.34 -10.34 -1.38
N ASP A 98 13.43 -11.31 -1.30
CA ASP A 98 12.17 -11.25 -2.06
C ASP A 98 11.27 -10.14 -1.51
N PHE A 99 11.30 -9.97 -0.19
CA PHE A 99 10.63 -8.87 0.49
C PHE A 99 11.24 -7.50 0.15
N GLN A 100 12.56 -7.40 0.09
CA GLN A 100 13.24 -6.16 -0.35
C GLN A 100 12.91 -5.82 -1.80
N ALA A 101 12.85 -6.82 -2.68
CA ALA A 101 12.43 -6.62 -4.05
C ALA A 101 10.98 -6.12 -4.13
N LEU A 102 10.08 -6.62 -3.26
CA LEU A 102 8.70 -6.15 -3.17
C LEU A 102 8.61 -4.71 -2.65
N ALA A 103 9.40 -4.38 -1.62
CA ALA A 103 9.51 -3.02 -1.10
C ALA A 103 10.01 -2.05 -2.19
N THR A 104 11.07 -2.43 -2.89
CA THR A 104 11.64 -1.68 -4.01
C THR A 104 10.62 -1.49 -5.14
N GLU A 105 9.88 -2.55 -5.50
CA GLU A 105 8.83 -2.50 -6.52
C GLU A 105 7.71 -1.50 -6.16
N TYR A 106 7.38 -1.38 -4.86
CA TYR A 106 6.35 -0.41 -4.43
C TYR A 106 6.85 1.03 -4.39
N VAL A 107 8.02 1.26 -3.78
CA VAL A 107 8.53 2.61 -3.55
C VAL A 107 9.18 3.22 -4.79
N GLY A 108 9.48 2.43 -5.81
CA GLY A 108 10.07 2.90 -7.07
C GLY A 108 11.48 3.45 -6.90
N THR A 109 11.98 4.15 -7.93
CA THR A 109 13.38 4.61 -7.95
C THR A 109 13.62 5.93 -7.23
N ALA A 110 12.55 6.69 -6.94
CA ALA A 110 12.62 8.04 -6.40
C ALA A 110 12.59 8.11 -4.86
N SER A 111 12.37 6.99 -4.17
CA SER A 111 12.23 6.94 -2.70
C SER A 111 13.48 6.36 -2.03
N GLU A 112 13.76 6.77 -0.80
CA GLU A 112 14.81 6.17 0.03
C GLU A 112 14.30 4.91 0.74
N LEU A 113 15.06 3.82 0.70
CA LEU A 113 14.81 2.63 1.52
C LEU A 113 15.77 2.59 2.70
N ILE A 114 15.22 2.53 3.90
CA ILE A 114 15.96 2.41 5.16
C ILE A 114 15.79 0.98 5.66
N TYR A 115 16.90 0.29 5.89
CA TYR A 115 16.91 -1.11 6.31
C TYR A 115 17.19 -1.25 7.80
N PHE A 116 16.42 -2.12 8.45
CA PHE A 116 16.55 -2.46 9.85
C PHE A 116 16.67 -3.98 10.04
N ASP A 117 17.32 -4.40 11.12
CA ASP A 117 17.51 -5.83 11.39
C ASP A 117 16.28 -6.46 12.04
N ASN A 118 15.41 -5.64 12.66
CA ASN A 118 14.19 -6.12 13.29
C ASN A 118 12.96 -5.28 12.93
N ILE A 119 11.78 -5.94 12.95
CA ILE A 119 10.50 -5.30 12.63
C ILE A 119 10.14 -4.18 13.62
N GLU A 120 10.55 -4.31 14.88
CA GLU A 120 10.22 -3.31 15.90
C GLU A 120 10.85 -1.95 15.59
N GLU A 121 12.10 -1.95 15.12
CA GLU A 121 12.79 -0.75 14.64
C GLU A 121 12.08 -0.11 13.46
N VAL A 122 11.54 -0.90 12.52
CA VAL A 122 10.73 -0.38 11.41
C VAL A 122 9.49 0.34 11.95
N ILE A 123 8.74 -0.29 12.87
CA ILE A 123 7.53 0.30 13.46
C ILE A 123 7.89 1.59 14.23
N GLN A 124 8.97 1.57 15.01
CA GLN A 124 9.43 2.73 15.77
C GLN A 124 9.91 3.88 14.88
N CYS A 125 10.61 3.58 13.79
CA CYS A 125 11.07 4.56 12.81
C CYS A 125 9.88 5.35 12.22
N VAL A 126 8.83 4.63 11.81
CA VAL A 126 7.61 5.26 11.28
C VAL A 126 6.85 6.01 12.37
N ALA A 127 6.71 5.43 13.57
CA ALA A 127 6.02 6.07 14.68
C ALA A 127 6.67 7.40 15.13
N LYS A 128 7.99 7.52 14.99
CA LYS A 128 8.76 8.75 15.28
C LYS A 128 8.71 9.78 14.15
N GLY A 129 8.28 9.38 12.94
CA GLY A 129 8.33 10.22 11.74
C GLY A 129 9.70 10.26 11.06
N ASP A 130 10.59 9.31 11.39
CA ASP A 130 11.88 9.14 10.71
C ASP A 130 11.72 8.52 9.32
N ALA A 131 10.58 7.85 9.07
CA ALA A 131 10.15 7.37 7.77
C ALA A 131 8.64 7.62 7.57
N GLU A 132 8.23 7.92 6.34
CA GLU A 132 6.84 8.18 5.98
C GLU A 132 6.01 6.89 5.95
N ILE A 133 6.65 5.77 5.58
CA ILE A 133 6.01 4.45 5.55
C ILE A 133 6.91 3.35 6.12
N GLY A 134 6.29 2.31 6.64
CA GLY A 134 6.95 1.04 6.98
C GLY A 134 6.37 -0.08 6.13
N ILE A 135 7.24 -0.91 5.56
CA ILE A 135 6.84 -2.10 4.81
C ILE A 135 7.19 -3.30 5.68
N LEU A 136 6.17 -4.06 6.06
CA LEU A 136 6.28 -5.18 7.00
C LEU A 136 5.83 -6.50 6.34
N PRO A 137 6.45 -7.64 6.67
CA PRO A 137 6.07 -8.95 6.12
C PRO A 137 4.68 -9.38 6.62
N ASP A 138 4.24 -10.57 6.21
CA ASP A 138 2.93 -11.13 6.58
C ASP A 138 2.63 -11.00 8.09
N LEU A 139 1.34 -10.86 8.40
CA LEU A 139 0.82 -10.66 9.76
C LEU A 139 0.94 -11.91 10.63
N LYS A 140 1.05 -13.09 10.03
CA LYS A 140 1.17 -14.36 10.75
C LYS A 140 2.57 -14.53 11.35
N LEU A 141 2.68 -15.46 12.30
CA LEU A 141 3.98 -15.86 12.84
C LEU A 141 4.90 -16.31 11.71
N SER A 142 5.95 -15.51 11.47
CA SER A 142 6.97 -15.75 10.45
C SER A 142 8.34 -15.88 11.10
N ILE A 143 9.39 -16.08 10.29
CA ILE A 143 10.79 -16.04 10.75
C ILE A 143 11.15 -14.71 11.42
N HIS A 144 10.37 -13.64 11.17
CA HIS A 144 10.58 -12.32 11.75
C HIS A 144 9.73 -12.08 13.01
N GLY A 145 9.00 -13.09 13.47
CA GLY A 145 8.08 -13.01 14.60
C GLY A 145 6.74 -12.39 14.23
N ARG A 146 5.93 -12.16 15.26
CA ARG A 146 4.59 -11.58 15.15
C ARG A 146 4.65 -10.09 15.51
N TRP A 147 4.16 -9.22 14.62
CA TRP A 147 4.33 -7.77 14.78
C TRP A 147 3.03 -6.99 15.03
N TRP A 148 1.87 -7.49 14.59
CA TRP A 148 0.58 -6.82 14.81
C TRP A 148 0.22 -6.52 16.28
N PRO A 149 0.60 -7.35 17.29
CA PRO A 149 0.33 -7.03 18.70
C PRO A 149 1.10 -5.78 19.15
N LYS A 150 2.29 -5.59 18.60
CA LYS A 150 3.15 -4.45 18.89
C LYS A 150 2.59 -3.17 18.27
N LEU A 151 1.95 -3.28 17.11
CA LEU A 151 1.27 -2.15 16.44
C LEU A 151 0.19 -1.51 17.32
N ILE A 152 -0.49 -2.26 18.21
CA ILE A 152 -1.60 -1.74 19.03
C ILE A 152 -1.22 -0.46 19.80
N ASN A 153 -0.05 -0.45 20.44
CA ASN A 153 0.38 0.68 21.25
C ASN A 153 0.72 1.89 20.36
N PHE A 154 1.39 1.66 19.24
CA PHE A 154 1.70 2.72 18.27
C PHE A 154 0.47 3.24 17.54
N HIS A 155 -0.54 2.40 17.30
CA HIS A 155 -1.83 2.80 16.76
C HIS A 155 -2.49 3.84 17.68
N LYS A 156 -2.57 3.54 18.99
CA LYS A 156 -3.20 4.43 19.97
C LYS A 156 -2.46 5.75 20.17
N ASN A 157 -1.13 5.71 20.19
CA ASN A 157 -0.30 6.85 20.54
C ASN A 157 0.11 7.70 19.32
N ASN A 158 0.27 7.08 18.16
CA ASN A 158 0.87 7.70 16.96
C ASN A 158 -0.07 7.65 15.74
N LYS A 159 -1.29 7.11 15.88
CA LYS A 159 -2.23 6.89 14.76
C LYS A 159 -1.63 6.06 13.63
N LEU A 160 -0.78 5.10 14.01
CA LEU A 160 -0.14 4.20 13.07
C LEU A 160 -1.16 3.14 12.63
N ASN A 161 -1.40 3.05 11.33
CA ASN A 161 -2.39 2.16 10.74
C ASN A 161 -1.78 1.33 9.62
N ILE A 162 -2.32 0.14 9.39
CA ILE A 162 -2.18 -0.56 8.12
C ILE A 162 -2.99 0.21 7.08
N ILE A 163 -2.35 0.61 5.98
CA ILE A 163 -2.94 1.47 4.94
C ILE A 163 -2.90 0.84 3.54
N SER A 164 -2.13 -0.22 3.35
CA SER A 164 -2.01 -0.90 2.07
C SER A 164 -1.46 -2.32 2.22
N TYR A 165 -1.50 -3.06 1.12
CA TYR A 165 -1.05 -4.43 0.98
C TYR A 165 -0.24 -4.57 -0.31
N LEU A 166 0.77 -5.44 -0.29
CA LEU A 166 1.58 -5.79 -1.44
C LEU A 166 1.59 -7.32 -1.66
N PRO A 167 1.63 -7.77 -2.93
CA PRO A 167 1.67 -6.94 -4.14
C PRO A 167 0.30 -6.30 -4.47
N VAL A 168 0.32 -5.10 -5.07
CA VAL A 168 -0.91 -4.36 -5.45
C VAL A 168 -1.73 -5.12 -6.50
N ALA A 169 -1.05 -5.85 -7.38
CA ALA A 169 -1.68 -6.79 -8.30
C ALA A 169 -1.00 -8.15 -8.18
N THR A 170 -1.80 -9.20 -8.14
CA THR A 170 -1.31 -10.57 -7.99
C THR A 170 -1.23 -11.22 -9.36
N SER A 171 -0.20 -12.05 -9.55
CA SER A 171 -0.25 -13.12 -10.54
C SER A 171 -0.46 -14.43 -9.81
N ARG A 172 -0.78 -15.53 -10.50
CA ARG A 172 -0.91 -16.86 -9.89
C ARG A 172 0.36 -17.35 -9.14
N ALA A 173 1.51 -16.70 -9.30
CA ALA A 173 2.73 -17.04 -8.57
C ALA A 173 2.71 -16.46 -7.15
N LYS A 174 2.97 -17.32 -6.14
CA LYS A 174 3.17 -16.93 -4.73
C LYS A 174 4.38 -15.99 -4.61
N LYS A 175 4.14 -14.68 -4.48
CA LYS A 175 5.11 -13.74 -3.90
C LYS A 175 4.87 -13.65 -2.39
N PRO A 176 5.86 -13.26 -1.57
CA PRO A 176 5.58 -12.90 -0.19
C PRO A 176 4.56 -11.76 -0.15
N ASP A 177 3.67 -11.80 0.84
CA ASP A 177 2.73 -10.74 1.10
C ASP A 177 3.34 -9.74 2.08
N ALA A 178 3.07 -8.46 1.87
CA ALA A 178 3.53 -7.39 2.77
C ALA A 178 2.43 -6.40 3.07
N PHE A 179 2.55 -5.74 4.22
CA PHE A 179 1.65 -4.68 4.66
C PHE A 179 2.41 -3.37 4.76
N ILE A 180 1.72 -2.28 4.42
CA ILE A 180 2.27 -0.93 4.57
C ILE A 180 1.61 -0.27 5.75
N ILE A 181 2.43 0.24 6.67
CA ILE A 181 2.00 1.05 7.80
C ILE A 181 2.39 2.51 7.60
N ALA A 182 1.55 3.44 8.08
CA ALA A 182 1.84 4.87 8.11
C ALA A 182 1.01 5.57 9.18
N ALA A 183 1.48 6.73 9.65
CA ALA A 183 0.80 7.56 10.64
C ALA A 183 -0.35 8.38 10.03
N GLN A 184 -1.30 7.70 9.40
CA GLN A 184 -2.47 8.29 8.74
C GLN A 184 -3.66 7.33 8.79
N GLU A 185 -4.88 7.86 8.60
CA GLU A 185 -6.04 6.99 8.39
C GLU A 185 -6.02 6.33 7.01
N PRO A 186 -6.40 5.04 6.90
CA PRO A 186 -6.54 4.37 5.63
C PRO A 186 -7.71 4.94 4.82
N GLU A 187 -7.53 5.02 3.51
CA GLU A 187 -8.51 5.55 2.56
C GLU A 187 -9.39 4.43 1.99
N ILE A 188 -10.68 4.74 1.78
CA ILE A 188 -11.62 3.83 1.10
C ILE A 188 -11.21 3.69 -0.37
N SER A 189 -11.01 2.46 -0.84
CA SER A 189 -10.70 2.18 -2.25
C SER A 189 -11.91 1.63 -3.02
N GLY A 190 -12.91 1.07 -2.33
CA GLY A 190 -14.11 0.47 -2.90
C GLY A 190 -14.03 -1.06 -3.06
N ASN A 191 -12.85 -1.65 -2.89
CA ASN A 191 -12.67 -3.09 -2.70
C ASN A 191 -11.57 -3.26 -1.64
N ASP A 192 -11.99 -3.28 -0.39
CA ASP A 192 -11.10 -3.13 0.77
C ASP A 192 -11.24 -4.33 1.71
N THR A 193 -10.24 -4.51 2.57
CA THR A 193 -10.32 -5.35 3.76
C THR A 193 -9.96 -4.50 4.97
N SER A 194 -10.81 -4.52 6.00
CA SER A 194 -10.56 -3.87 7.28
C SER A 194 -9.90 -4.83 8.24
N VAL A 195 -8.96 -4.31 9.04
CA VAL A 195 -8.15 -5.10 9.98
C VAL A 195 -8.53 -4.73 11.40
N PHE A 196 -9.03 -5.71 12.14
CA PHE A 196 -9.43 -5.56 13.52
C PHE A 196 -8.63 -6.47 14.44
N ILE A 197 -8.43 -6.01 15.66
CA ILE A 197 -7.99 -6.84 16.77
C ILE A 197 -9.16 -6.97 17.72
N VAL A 198 -9.45 -8.19 18.14
CA VAL A 198 -10.56 -8.50 19.05
C VAL A 198 -10.02 -9.25 20.27
N ASP A 199 -10.45 -8.82 21.44
CA ASP A 199 -10.16 -9.51 22.70
C ASP A 199 -11.25 -10.56 22.99
N GLY A 200 -10.85 -11.82 23.20
CA GLY A 200 -11.73 -12.89 23.67
C GLY A 200 -12.27 -13.81 22.58
N ASP A 201 -13.47 -14.37 22.80
CA ASP A 201 -14.12 -15.27 21.84
C ASP A 201 -14.68 -14.48 20.64
N THR A 202 -14.48 -15.02 19.44
CA THR A 202 -14.80 -14.38 18.16
C THR A 202 -15.87 -15.13 17.38
N CYS A 203 -16.46 -16.19 17.93
CA CYS A 203 -17.52 -16.95 17.26
C CYS A 203 -18.71 -16.10 16.81
N LEU A 204 -18.91 -14.92 17.41
CA LEU A 204 -20.00 -13.99 17.11
C LEU A 204 -19.54 -12.72 16.39
N VAL A 205 -18.27 -12.66 15.96
CA VAL A 205 -17.70 -11.48 15.30
C VAL A 205 -17.56 -11.76 13.81
N PRO A 206 -18.01 -10.85 12.91
CA PRO A 206 -17.87 -11.04 11.48
C PRO A 206 -16.38 -11.01 11.07
N GLY A 207 -16.06 -11.78 10.04
CA GLY A 207 -14.73 -11.79 9.42
C GLY A 207 -13.98 -13.11 9.57
N ARG A 208 -12.75 -13.12 9.07
CA ARG A 208 -11.84 -14.25 9.06
C ARG A 208 -10.70 -14.02 10.05
N ILE A 209 -10.52 -14.94 10.98
CA ILE A 209 -9.36 -14.96 11.88
C ILE A 209 -8.10 -15.23 11.05
N ILE A 210 -7.13 -14.32 11.13
CA ILE A 210 -5.85 -14.40 10.42
C ILE A 210 -4.77 -14.97 11.31
N ASP A 211 -4.74 -14.55 12.57
CA ASP A 211 -3.74 -14.96 13.57
C ASP A 211 -4.26 -14.69 14.99
N GLU A 212 -3.61 -15.28 15.98
CA GLU A 212 -3.96 -15.13 17.39
C GLU A 212 -2.73 -15.09 18.31
N GLU A 213 -2.79 -14.27 19.36
CA GLU A 213 -1.78 -14.20 20.42
C GLU A 213 -2.44 -14.00 21.78
N GLY A 214 -2.37 -15.03 22.63
CA GLY A 214 -3.11 -15.05 23.89
C GLY A 214 -4.61 -14.93 23.63
N ASP A 215 -5.26 -13.97 24.30
CA ASP A 215 -6.69 -13.71 24.12
C ASP A 215 -7.00 -12.80 22.92
N LYS A 216 -5.98 -12.26 22.24
CA LYS A 216 -6.16 -11.33 21.11
C LYS A 216 -6.20 -12.09 19.80
N LYS A 217 -7.17 -11.74 18.95
CA LYS A 217 -7.32 -12.30 17.60
C LYS A 217 -7.27 -11.19 16.57
N LEU A 218 -6.48 -11.41 15.53
CA LEU A 218 -6.41 -10.56 14.36
C LEU A 218 -7.46 -11.04 13.35
N ILE A 219 -8.37 -10.15 12.95
CA ILE A 219 -9.50 -10.46 12.09
C ILE A 219 -9.48 -9.57 10.85
N PHE A 220 -9.70 -10.17 9.70
CA PHE A 220 -10.00 -9.47 8.46
C PHE A 220 -11.50 -9.46 8.22
N VAL A 221 -12.03 -8.28 7.91
CA VAL A 221 -13.44 -8.08 7.59
C VAL A 221 -13.54 -7.47 6.20
N ASP A 222 -14.36 -8.08 5.34
CA ASP A 222 -14.55 -7.61 3.98
C ASP A 222 -15.19 -6.21 3.95
N GLY A 223 -14.64 -5.35 3.09
CA GLY A 223 -15.03 -3.95 2.94
C GLY A 223 -14.29 -3.00 3.89
N TYR A 224 -14.48 -1.70 3.65
CA TYR A 224 -14.00 -0.66 4.55
C TYR A 224 -15.02 -0.44 5.67
N GLN A 225 -14.67 -0.81 6.89
CA GLN A 225 -15.49 -0.68 8.09
C GLN A 225 -14.78 0.21 9.10
N GLN A 226 -15.51 1.16 9.66
CA GLN A 226 -15.01 1.99 10.76
C GLN A 226 -15.25 1.34 12.12
N SER A 227 -16.26 0.48 12.21
CA SER A 227 -16.66 -0.22 13.41
C SER A 227 -16.89 -1.69 13.14
N LEU A 228 -16.72 -2.51 14.17
CA LEU A 228 -17.01 -3.93 14.12
C LEU A 228 -18.38 -4.21 14.74
N ASP A 229 -19.24 -4.94 14.03
CA ASP A 229 -20.51 -5.43 14.56
C ASP A 229 -20.26 -6.60 15.52
N ALA A 230 -19.94 -6.26 16.77
CA ALA A 230 -19.59 -7.21 17.82
C ALA A 230 -20.57 -7.11 19.00
N PRO A 231 -20.95 -8.24 19.63
CA PRO A 231 -21.76 -8.25 20.85
C PRO A 231 -21.23 -7.34 21.97
N ALA A 232 -22.16 -6.86 22.81
CA ALA A 232 -21.82 -6.05 23.98
C ALA A 232 -20.83 -6.78 24.90
N GLY A 233 -19.74 -6.10 25.27
CA GLY A 233 -18.68 -6.64 26.13
C GLY A 233 -17.46 -7.17 25.38
N ILE A 234 -17.56 -7.39 24.05
CA ILE A 234 -16.39 -7.72 23.23
C ILE A 234 -15.63 -6.44 22.91
N LYS A 235 -14.35 -6.38 23.30
CA LYS A 235 -13.47 -5.26 22.97
C LYS A 235 -12.82 -5.50 21.62
N TRP A 236 -12.80 -4.46 20.80
CA TRP A 236 -12.15 -4.48 19.51
C TRP A 236 -11.46 -3.15 19.21
N GLU A 237 -10.46 -3.20 18.35
CA GLU A 237 -9.71 -2.05 17.84
C GLU A 237 -9.50 -2.21 16.34
N ARG A 238 -9.77 -1.18 15.55
CA ARG A 238 -9.44 -1.17 14.12
C ARG A 238 -8.01 -0.67 13.95
N ILE A 239 -7.10 -1.52 13.50
CA ILE A 239 -5.69 -1.16 13.31
C ILE A 239 -5.33 -0.84 11.84
N GLY A 240 -6.32 -0.80 10.96
CA GLY A 240 -6.14 -0.34 9.59
C GLY A 240 -7.16 -0.91 8.61
N ALA A 241 -6.93 -0.62 7.34
CA ALA A 241 -7.61 -1.21 6.21
C ALA A 241 -6.70 -1.12 4.98
N PHE A 242 -6.84 -2.06 4.05
CA PHE A 242 -6.03 -2.07 2.83
C PHE A 242 -6.89 -2.38 1.59
N PRO A 243 -6.53 -1.84 0.42
CA PRO A 243 -7.15 -2.23 -0.84
C PRO A 243 -6.85 -3.70 -1.15
N ASN A 244 -7.87 -4.46 -1.54
CA ASN A 244 -7.67 -5.85 -1.95
C ASN A 244 -6.83 -5.91 -3.23
N PRO A 245 -5.93 -6.91 -3.35
CA PRO A 245 -5.10 -7.06 -4.53
C PRO A 245 -5.91 -7.23 -5.80
N ILE A 246 -5.38 -6.67 -6.89
CA ILE A 246 -6.00 -6.74 -8.21
C ILE A 246 -5.65 -8.07 -8.85
N VAL A 247 -6.67 -8.81 -9.29
CA VAL A 247 -6.57 -10.14 -9.92
C VAL A 247 -6.75 -10.03 -11.43
#